data_AF-A0AAW9K6I8-F1
#
_entry.id   AF-A0AAW9K6I8-F1
#
_cell.length_a   1.000
_cell.length_b   1.000
_cell.length_c   1.000
_cell.angle_alpha   90.00
_cell.angle_beta   90.00
_cell.angle_gamma   90.00
#
_symmetry.space_group_name_H-M   'P 1'
#
loop_
_entity.id
_entity.type
_entity.pdbx_description
1 polymer ?
#
loop_
_entity_poly.entity_id
_entity_poly.type
_entity_poly.pdbx_seq_one_letter_code
_entity_poly.pdbx_strand_id
1 'polypeptide(L)' 'MNQMTANEIIEFLQRQKETTKFTFNMVNPDNFMIVIELKNEPAAFTFINENTEATFELTDANELL' A
#
# COMPACT_ATOMS: atom_id res chain seq x y z
N MET A 1 15.38 4.65 -1.77
CA MET A 1 14.20 3.89 -1.30
C MET A 1 13.12 4.04 -2.36
N ASN A 2 12.57 2.93 -2.88
CA ASN A 2 11.59 2.97 -3.97
C ASN A 2 10.20 3.16 -3.36
N GLN A 3 9.68 4.38 -3.46
CA GLN A 3 8.28 4.67 -3.15
C GLN A 3 7.42 4.38 -4.37
N MET A 4 6.24 3.84 -4.15
CA MET A 4 5.22 3.58 -5.17
C MET A 4 4.16 4.67 -5.13
N THR A 5 3.72 5.13 -6.28
CA THR A 5 2.49 5.92 -6.45
C THR A 5 1.26 5.06 -6.21
N ALA A 6 0.09 5.70 -6.09
CA ALA A 6 -1.21 5.01 -5.98
C ALA A 6 -1.42 3.94 -7.07
N ASN A 7 -1.08 4.23 -8.32
CA ASN A 7 -1.21 3.26 -9.42
C ASN A 7 -0.26 2.08 -9.25
N GLU A 8 1.00 2.34 -8.90
CA GLU A 8 2.01 1.30 -8.75
C GLU A 8 1.71 0.37 -7.57
N ILE A 9 1.21 0.89 -6.44
CA ILE A 9 0.82 0.04 -5.31
C ILE A 9 -0.44 -0.78 -5.62
N ILE A 10 -1.40 -0.24 -6.38
CA ILE A 10 -2.57 -1.00 -6.83
C ILE A 10 -2.10 -2.17 -7.72
N GLU A 11 -1.26 -1.91 -8.72
CA GLU A 11 -0.72 -2.96 -9.59
C GLU A 11 0.10 -3.99 -8.80
N PHE A 12 0.88 -3.54 -7.80
CA PHE A 12 1.63 -4.41 -6.91
C PHE A 12 0.69 -5.36 -6.17
N LEU A 13 -0.33 -4.82 -5.48
CA LEU A 13 -1.27 -5.58 -4.66
C LEU A 13 -2.09 -6.57 -5.49
N GLN A 14 -2.54 -6.19 -6.69
CA GLN A 14 -3.30 -7.06 -7.60
C GLN A 14 -2.53 -8.33 -8.02
N ARG A 15 -1.19 -8.31 -7.97
CA ARG A 15 -0.34 -9.47 -8.28
C ARG A 15 -0.07 -10.36 -7.06
N GLN A 16 -0.50 -9.95 -5.87
CA GLN A 16 -0.27 -10.70 -4.64
C GLN A 16 -1.44 -11.62 -4.31
N LYS A 17 -1.19 -12.62 -3.47
CA LYS A 17 -2.26 -13.44 -2.90
C LYS A 17 -3.07 -12.60 -1.92
N GLU A 18 -4.38 -12.85 -1.86
CA GLU A 18 -5.27 -12.21 -0.86
C GLU A 18 -4.88 -12.58 0.59
N THR A 19 -4.17 -13.69 0.79
CA THR A 19 -3.68 -14.15 2.09
C THR A 19 -2.47 -13.38 2.61
N THR A 20 -1.78 -12.62 1.74
CA THR A 20 -0.58 -11.87 2.11
C THR A 20 -0.93 -10.45 2.54
N LYS A 21 -0.46 -10.05 3.72
CA LYS A 21 -0.54 -8.69 4.26
C LYS A 21 0.78 -7.96 4.04
N PHE A 22 0.71 -6.69 3.64
CA PHE A 22 1.88 -5.86 3.42
C PHE A 22 1.78 -4.59 4.27
N THR A 23 2.88 -4.23 4.91
CA THR A 23 2.99 -3.02 5.72
C THR A 23 3.70 -1.94 4.91
N PHE A 24 3.10 -0.76 4.83
CA PHE A 24 3.65 0.38 4.10
C PHE A 24 3.80 1.60 5.00
N ASN A 25 4.86 2.37 4.78
CA ASN A 25 4.89 3.77 5.14
C ASN A 25 4.18 4.55 4.02
N MET A 26 3.01 5.09 4.30
CA MET A 26 2.34 6.07 3.44
C MET A 26 2.88 7.46 3.75
N VAL A 27 3.35 8.18 2.74
CA VAL A 27 3.88 9.54 2.86
C VAL A 27 2.95 10.47 2.07
N ASN A 28 2.30 11.38 2.78
CA ASN A 28 1.43 12.39 2.18
C ASN A 28 2.24 13.60 1.65
N PRO A 29 1.64 14.47 0.81
CA PRO A 29 2.30 15.68 0.31
C PRO A 29 2.85 16.62 1.40
N ASP A 30 2.22 16.62 2.58
CA ASP A 30 2.68 17.37 3.76
C ASP A 30 3.86 16.71 4.50
N ASN A 31 4.49 15.68 3.91
CA ASN A 31 5.52 14.82 4.50
C ASN A 31 5.11 14.12 5.80
N PHE A 32 3.80 14.01 6.06
CA PHE A 32 3.30 13.20 7.16
C PHE A 32 3.39 11.72 6.77
N MET A 33 4.01 10.93 7.66
CA MET A 33 4.19 9.49 7.46
C MET A 33 3.22 8.71 8.34
N ILE A 34 2.49 7.77 7.73
CA ILE A 34 1.54 6.89 8.40
C ILE A 34 1.90 5.45 8.08
N VAL A 35 2.01 4.60 9.10
CA VAL A 35 2.13 3.15 8.89
C VAL A 35 0.75 2.58 8.64
N ILE A 36 0.57 1.94 7.48
CA ILE A 36 -0.67 1.28 7.09
C ILE A 36 -0.41 -0.17 6.70
N GLU A 37 -1.44 -0.99 6.75
CA GLU A 37 -1.37 -2.37 6.27
C GLU A 37 -2.42 -2.58 5.19
N LEU A 38 -2.02 -3.16 4.07
CA LEU A 38 -2.88 -3.38 2.91
C LEU A 38 -2.76 -4.83 2.42
N LYS A 39 -3.81 -5.27 1.72
CA LYS A 39 -3.93 -6.59 1.08
C LYS A 39 -4.48 -6.44 -0.32
N ASN A 40 -4.41 -7.51 -1.10
CA ASN A 40 -5.16 -7.62 -2.35
C ASN A 40 -6.67 -7.74 -2.05
N GLU A 41 -7.33 -6.63 -1.73
CA GLU A 41 -8.76 -6.61 -1.41
C GLU A 41 -9.41 -5.27 -1.79
N PRO A 42 -10.74 -5.23 -2.06
CA PRO A 42 -11.43 -4.02 -2.49
C PRO A 42 -11.24 -2.80 -1.57
N ALA A 43 -11.22 -3.03 -0.25
CA ALA A 43 -11.06 -1.95 0.74
C ALA A 43 -9.69 -1.25 0.61
N ALA A 44 -8.62 -2.01 0.34
CA ALA A 44 -7.30 -1.46 0.13
C ALA A 44 -7.26 -0.56 -1.12
N PHE A 45 -7.93 -0.97 -2.21
CA PHE A 45 -8.00 -0.17 -3.44
C PHE A 45 -8.81 1.10 -3.26
N THR A 46 -9.94 1.06 -2.54
CA THR A 46 -10.71 2.25 -2.19
C THR A 46 -9.84 3.23 -1.39
N PHE A 47 -9.16 2.75 -0.35
CA PHE A 47 -8.26 3.57 0.46
C PHE A 47 -7.16 4.23 -0.38
N ILE A 48 -6.49 3.49 -1.27
CA ILE A 48 -5.44 4.05 -2.13
C ILE A 48 -6.00 5.13 -3.07
N ASN A 49 -7.19 4.89 -3.64
CA ASN A 49 -7.85 5.86 -4.53
C ASN A 49 -8.37 7.10 -3.81
N GLU A 50 -8.57 7.04 -2.50
CA GLU A 50 -8.87 8.22 -1.67
C GLU A 50 -7.61 9.01 -1.29
N ASN A 51 -6.42 8.43 -1.46
CA ASN A 51 -5.13 9.00 -1.11
C ASN A 51 -4.16 9.05 -2.32
N THR A 52 -4.65 9.49 -3.48
CA THR A 52 -3.90 9.43 -4.75
C THR A 52 -2.61 10.27 -4.79
N GLU A 53 -2.52 11.30 -3.95
CA GLU A 53 -1.33 12.16 -3.85
C GLU A 53 -0.26 11.60 -2.92
N ALA A 54 -0.55 10.52 -2.20
CA ALA A 54 0.40 9.86 -1.32
C ALA A 54 1.36 8.93 -2.09
N THR A 55 2.53 8.71 -1.50
CA THR A 55 3.46 7.66 -1.94
C THR A 55 3.57 6.57 -0.87
N PHE A 56 3.91 5.36 -1.28
CA PHE A 56 3.90 4.17 -0.43
C PHE A 56 5.24 3.46 -0.47
N GLU A 57 5.88 3.30 0.68
CA GLU A 57 7.12 2.54 0.82
C GLU A 57 6.83 1.22 1.52
N LEU A 58 7.14 0.10 0.87
CA LEU A 58 6.99 -1.23 1.47
C LEU A 58 8.01 -1.42 2.60
N THR A 59 7.52 -1.81 3.78
CA THR A 59 8.36 -2.04 4.97
C THR A 59 8.37 -3.49 5.42
N ASP A 60 7.26 -4.22 5.26
CA ASP A 60 7.15 -5.62 5.67
C ASP A 60 6.08 -6.38 4.86
N ALA A 61 6.18 -7.70 4.84
CA ALA A 61 5.21 -8.60 4.21
C ALA A 61 5.02 -9.88 5.06
N ASN A 62 3.77 -10.21 5.35
CA ASN A 62 3.40 -11.36 6.18
C ASN A 62 2.32 -12.20 5.47
N GLU A 63 2.67 -13.43 5.09
CA GLU A 63 1.73 -14.40 4.54
C GLU A 63 1.08 -15.18 5.68
N LEU A 64 -0.24 -15.06 5.82
CA LEU A 64 -1.00 -15.91 6.73
C LEU A 64 -1.11 -17.30 6.08
N LEU A 65 -0.40 -18.27 6.67
CA LEU A 65 -0.45 -19.70 6.31
C LEU A 65 -1.80 -20.34 6.64
#